data_AF-A0A5B8MLD2-F1
#
_entry.id   AF-A0A5B8MLD2-F1
#
_cell.length_a   1.000
_cell.length_b   1.000
_cell.length_c   1.000
_cell.angle_alpha   90.00
_cell.angle_beta   90.00
_cell.angle_gamma   90.00
#
_symmetry.space_group_name_H-M   'P 1'
#
loop_
_entity.id
_entity.type
_entity.pdbx_description
1 polymer ?
#
loop_
_entity_poly.entity_id
_entity_poly.type
_entity_poly.pdbx_seq_one_letter_code
_entity_poly.pdbx_strand_id
1 'polypeptide(L)'
;MSENTKSGFLFKRRNKFPRSWQKRYFTIVQAGSQYVLQYYFKEEDASNEEVLPVGVCELETVNKFEMKDGIISFEAFQINKERNKEWYLKADSEEELQAWAKKIEEFSD
;
A
#
# COMPACT_ATOMS: atom_id res chain seq x y z
N MET A 1 5.10 -10.90 17.13
CA MET A 1 4.14 -9.81 16.88
C MET A 1 4.77 -8.90 15.85
N SER A 2 4.19 -8.77 14.67
CA SER A 2 4.65 -7.84 13.63
C SER A 2 4.35 -6.40 14.07
N GLU A 3 5.34 -5.54 14.09
CA GLU A 3 5.15 -4.12 14.43
C GLU A 3 4.51 -3.39 13.24
N ASN A 4 3.43 -2.65 13.51
CA ASN A 4 2.76 -1.81 12.53
C ASN A 4 3.41 -0.43 12.55
N THR A 5 4.08 -0.05 11.46
CA THR A 5 4.85 1.20 11.39
C THR A 5 4.03 2.39 10.89
N LYS A 6 2.94 2.12 10.16
CA LYS A 6 1.95 3.13 9.75
C LYS A 6 0.64 2.46 9.32
N SER A 7 -0.48 3.05 9.73
CA SER A 7 -1.81 2.64 9.32
C SER A 7 -2.71 3.85 9.04
N GLY A 8 -3.78 3.64 8.28
CA GLY A 8 -4.72 4.69 7.92
C GLY A 8 -5.47 4.41 6.63
N PHE A 9 -6.48 5.23 6.33
CA PHE A 9 -7.26 5.07 5.11
C PHE A 9 -6.58 5.76 3.93
N LEU A 10 -6.50 5.08 2.79
CA LEU A 10 -6.12 5.66 1.50
C LEU A 10 -7.13 5.26 0.44
N PHE A 11 -7.20 6.05 -0.63
CA PHE A 11 -7.89 5.67 -1.85
C PHE A 11 -6.92 4.98 -2.79
N LYS A 12 -7.24 3.75 -3.16
CA LYS A 12 -6.50 2.97 -4.16
C LYS A 12 -7.23 2.98 -5.49
N ARG A 13 -6.52 3.19 -6.60
CA ARG A 13 -7.11 3.02 -7.94
C ARG A 13 -7.23 1.53 -8.30
N ARG A 14 -8.34 1.12 -8.90
CA ARG A 14 -8.45 -0.20 -9.56
C ARG A 14 -7.63 -0.21 -10.85
N ASN A 15 -6.93 -1.31 -11.09
CA ASN A 15 -6.20 -1.53 -12.34
C ASN A 15 -7.09 -2.18 -13.43
N LYS A 16 -8.36 -2.48 -13.11
CA LYS A 16 -9.36 -2.99 -14.06
C LYS A 16 -10.27 -1.86 -14.52
N PHE A 17 -10.74 -1.95 -15.77
CA PHE A 17 -11.76 -1.03 -16.29
C PHE A 17 -13.14 -1.34 -15.68
N PRO A 18 -13.96 -0.32 -15.33
CA PRO A 18 -13.60 1.09 -15.29
C PRO A 18 -12.64 1.41 -14.13
N ARG A 19 -11.68 2.30 -14.38
CA ARG A 19 -10.73 2.75 -13.35
C ARG A 19 -11.48 3.62 -12.35
N SER A 20 -11.53 3.18 -11.10
CA SER A 20 -12.17 3.92 -10.01
C SER A 20 -11.29 3.92 -8.76
N TRP A 21 -11.45 4.95 -7.93
CA TRP A 21 -10.80 5.07 -6.62
C TRP A 21 -11.63 4.35 -5.56
N GLN A 22 -10.97 3.60 -4.68
CA GLN A 22 -11.62 2.83 -3.62
C GLN A 22 -10.93 3.10 -2.29
N LYS A 23 -11.67 3.59 -1.30
CA LYS A 23 -11.17 3.78 0.07
C LYS A 23 -10.91 2.41 0.70
N ARG A 24 -9.71 2.21 1.24
CA ARG A 24 -9.27 0.98 1.92
C ARG A 24 -8.43 1.37 3.12
N TYR A 25 -8.45 0.53 4.15
CA TYR A 25 -7.57 0.71 5.29
C TYR A 25 -6.23 0.04 4.97
N PHE A 26 -5.15 0.82 4.97
CA PHE A 26 -3.80 0.35 4.68
C PHE A 26 -3.01 0.20 5.96
N THR A 27 -2.12 -0.79 6.00
CA THR A 27 -1.11 -0.94 7.04
C THR A 27 0.23 -1.31 6.42
N ILE A 28 1.32 -0.79 7.01
CA ILE A 28 2.68 -1.27 6.77
C ILE A 28 3.09 -2.08 7.98
N VAL A 29 3.38 -3.36 7.76
CA VAL A 29 3.78 -4.27 8.83
C VAL A 29 5.12 -4.91 8.48
N GLN A 30 5.89 -5.20 9.51
CA GLN A 30 7.12 -5.97 9.36
C GLN A 30 6.80 -7.47 9.28
N ALA A 31 7.24 -8.13 8.21
CA ALA A 31 7.12 -9.56 7.98
C ALA A 31 8.53 -10.18 7.87
N GLY A 32 9.06 -10.66 9.00
CA GLY A 32 10.45 -11.11 9.06
C GLY A 32 11.42 -9.94 8.94
N SER A 33 12.32 -9.98 7.95
CA SER A 33 13.24 -8.88 7.64
C SER A 33 12.65 -7.83 6.69
N GLN A 34 11.48 -8.10 6.11
CA GLN A 34 10.90 -7.28 5.04
C GLN A 34 9.71 -6.46 5.56
N TYR A 35 9.38 -5.39 4.85
CA TYR A 35 8.16 -4.62 5.09
C TYR A 35 7.13 -4.84 3.99
N VAL A 36 5.87 -5.04 4.40
CA VAL A 36 4.76 -5.24 3.47
C VAL A 36 3.69 -4.19 3.67
N LEU A 37 3.25 -3.60 2.57
CA LEU A 37 2.06 -2.75 2.51
C LEU A 37 0.86 -3.64 2.17
N GLN A 38 -0.09 -3.70 3.09
CA GLN A 38 -1.31 -4.47 2.94
C GLN A 38 -2.54 -3.56 3.06
N TYR A 39 -3.68 -4.01 2.53
CA TYR A 39 -4.93 -3.26 2.66
C TYR A 39 -6.17 -4.13 2.86
N TYR A 40 -7.13 -3.57 3.57
CA TYR A 40 -8.37 -4.19 4.00
C TYR A 40 -9.59 -3.36 3.61
N PHE A 41 -10.79 -3.93 3.69
CA PHE A 41 -12.02 -3.17 3.45
C PHE A 41 -12.30 -2.21 4.59
N LYS A 42 -12.05 -2.62 5.83
CA LYS A 42 -12.26 -1.85 7.05
C LYS A 42 -11.04 -1.86 7.95
N GLU A 43 -11.02 -0.99 8.94
CA GLU A 43 -9.95 -0.91 9.93
C GLU A 43 -9.97 -2.13 10.87
N GLU A 44 -11.16 -2.54 11.31
CA GLU A 44 -11.34 -3.69 12.21
C GLU A 44 -10.82 -5.02 11.62
N ASP A 45 -10.79 -5.12 10.29
CA ASP A 45 -10.27 -6.29 9.58
C ASP A 45 -8.74 -6.43 9.76
N ALA A 46 -8.02 -5.32 9.97
CA ALA A 46 -6.56 -5.32 10.04
C ALA A 46 -6.00 -5.86 11.36
N SER A 47 -6.81 -5.88 12.42
CA SER A 47 -6.47 -6.46 13.72
C SER A 47 -7.00 -7.88 13.92
N ASN A 48 -7.79 -8.40 12.97
CA ASN A 48 -8.33 -9.74 13.02
C ASN A 48 -7.43 -10.72 12.27
N GLU A 49 -6.73 -11.60 13.00
CA GLU A 49 -5.81 -12.59 12.43
C GLU A 49 -6.49 -13.62 11.51
N GLU A 50 -7.81 -13.79 11.60
CA GLU A 50 -8.59 -14.67 10.72
C GLU A 50 -8.91 -14.02 9.36
N VAL A 51 -8.76 -12.68 9.25
CA VAL A 51 -9.09 -11.93 8.03
C VAL A 51 -7.84 -11.68 7.21
N LEU A 52 -7.82 -12.24 6.01
CA LEU A 52 -6.73 -12.02 5.06
C LEU A 52 -6.81 -10.63 4.43
N PRO A 53 -5.66 -9.97 4.19
CA PRO A 53 -5.63 -8.70 3.47
C PRO A 53 -6.16 -8.86 2.04
N VAL A 54 -6.90 -7.86 1.58
CA VAL A 54 -7.47 -7.80 0.22
C VAL A 54 -6.38 -7.64 -0.85
N GLY A 55 -5.24 -7.08 -0.46
CA GLY A 55 -4.04 -7.15 -1.26
C GLY A 55 -2.80 -6.79 -0.47
N VAL A 56 -1.67 -7.33 -0.94
CA VAL A 56 -0.34 -7.21 -0.33
C VAL A 56 0.64 -6.71 -1.39
N CYS A 57 1.61 -5.94 -0.95
CA CYS A 57 2.73 -5.41 -1.69
C CYS A 57 3.98 -5.53 -0.84
N GLU A 58 4.98 -6.26 -1.32
CA GLU A 58 6.31 -6.28 -0.71
C GLU A 58 7.02 -4.98 -1.09
N LEU A 59 7.38 -4.16 -0.09
CA LEU A 59 7.91 -2.82 -0.34
C LEU A 59 9.30 -2.87 -0.97
N GLU A 60 10.12 -3.89 -0.66
CA GLU A 60 11.43 -4.11 -1.31
C GLU A 60 11.34 -4.36 -2.83
N THR A 61 10.16 -4.72 -3.34
CA THR A 61 9.94 -4.92 -4.79
C THR A 61 9.48 -3.68 -5.52
N VAL A 62 9.28 -2.58 -4.78
CA VAL A 62 8.80 -1.31 -5.32
C VAL A 62 9.86 -0.71 -6.23
N ASN A 63 9.40 -0.22 -7.37
CA ASN A 63 10.22 0.50 -8.33
C ASN A 63 9.39 1.60 -9.00
N LYS A 64 10.06 2.53 -9.68
CA LYS A 64 9.42 3.69 -10.35
C LYS A 64 8.48 4.46 -9.41
N PHE A 65 8.92 4.65 -8.16
CA PHE A 65 8.19 5.44 -7.18
C PHE A 65 8.14 6.90 -7.63
N GLU A 66 6.95 7.49 -7.64
CA GLU A 66 6.71 8.89 -7.98
C GLU A 66 5.58 9.43 -7.10
N MET A 67 5.73 10.67 -6.64
CA MET A 67 4.65 11.43 -6.02
C MET A 67 4.38 12.67 -6.86
N LYS A 68 3.20 12.74 -7.48
CA LYS A 68 2.83 13.84 -8.38
C LYS A 68 1.33 14.09 -8.38
N ASP A 69 0.93 15.36 -8.45
CA ASP A 69 -0.48 15.80 -8.53
C ASP A 69 -1.38 15.18 -7.44
N GLY A 70 -0.86 15.07 -6.20
CA GLY A 70 -1.58 14.49 -5.07
C GLY A 70 -1.80 12.97 -5.18
N ILE A 71 -0.97 12.27 -5.96
CA ILE A 71 -0.99 10.81 -6.12
C ILE A 71 0.40 10.25 -5.84
N ILE A 72 0.46 9.16 -5.07
CA ILE A 72 1.62 8.27 -5.04
C ILE A 72 1.41 7.21 -6.11
N SER A 73 2.37 7.02 -6.99
CA SER A 73 2.41 5.93 -7.96
C SER A 73 3.71 5.16 -7.89
N PHE A 74 3.61 3.84 -8.04
CA PHE A 74 4.77 2.96 -8.12
C PHE A 74 4.39 1.65 -8.81
N GLU A 75 5.39 0.91 -9.27
CA GLU A 75 5.26 -0.48 -9.66
C GLU A 75 5.83 -1.37 -8.55
N ALA A 76 5.25 -2.54 -8.34
CA ALA A 76 5.82 -3.55 -7.44
C ALA A 76 5.74 -4.93 -8.09
N PHE A 77 6.81 -5.71 -7.97
CA PHE A 77 6.85 -7.06 -8.51
C PHE A 77 6.01 -8.00 -7.65
N GLN A 78 5.03 -8.67 -8.28
CA GLN A 78 4.24 -9.69 -7.60
C GLN A 78 4.86 -11.06 -7.86
N ILE A 79 5.69 -11.55 -6.93
CA ILE A 79 6.41 -12.84 -7.08
C ILE A 79 5.45 -13.96 -7.51
N ASN A 80 4.33 -14.11 -6.81
CA ASN A 80 3.33 -15.16 -7.10
C ASN A 80 2.66 -15.08 -8.48
N LYS A 81 2.80 -13.96 -9.20
CA LYS A 81 2.20 -13.74 -10.53
C LYS A 81 3.23 -13.38 -11.59
N GLU A 82 4.52 -13.40 -11.22
CA GLU A 82 5.67 -13.04 -12.05
C GLU A 82 5.44 -11.80 -12.92
N ARG A 83 4.89 -10.73 -12.31
CA ARG A 83 4.54 -9.51 -13.04
C ARG A 83 4.62 -8.27 -12.17
N ASN A 84 4.90 -7.14 -12.80
CA ASN A 84 4.75 -5.84 -12.16
C ASN A 84 3.28 -5.45 -12.07
N LYS A 85 2.90 -4.90 -10.91
CA LYS A 85 1.59 -4.31 -10.68
C LYS A 85 1.79 -2.84 -10.36
N GLU A 86 1.11 -1.98 -11.12
CA GLU A 86 1.04 -0.56 -10.82
C GLU A 86 0.13 -0.31 -9.61
N TRP A 87 0.55 0.61 -8.76
CA TRP A 87 -0.20 1.11 -7.62
C TRP A 87 -0.37 2.61 -7.78
N TYR A 88 -1.56 3.08 -7.42
CA TYR A 88 -1.90 4.50 -7.40
C TYR A 88 -2.70 4.75 -6.13
N LEU A 89 -2.18 5.62 -5.26
CA LEU A 89 -2.73 5.91 -3.94
C LEU A 89 -3.00 7.42 -3.82
N LYS A 90 -4.09 7.77 -3.14
CA LYS A 90 -4.42 9.13 -2.71
C LYS A 90 -4.78 9.13 -1.22
N ALA A 91 -4.50 10.22 -0.54
CA ALA A 91 -4.93 10.47 0.83
C ALA A 91 -6.00 11.57 0.86
N ASP A 92 -6.62 11.78 2.03
CA ASP A 92 -7.60 12.86 2.22
C ASP A 92 -6.91 14.24 2.37
N SER A 93 -5.63 14.29 2.75
CA SER A 93 -4.81 15.50 2.80
C SER A 93 -3.43 15.32 2.17
N GLU A 94 -2.78 16.43 1.80
CA GLU A 94 -1.41 16.41 1.28
C GLU A 94 -0.41 15.98 2.35
N GLU A 95 -0.57 16.40 3.61
CA GLU A 95 0.34 15.96 4.68
C GLU A 95 0.26 14.45 4.91
N GLU A 96 -0.95 13.88 4.87
CA GLU A 96 -1.13 12.44 5.00
C GLU A 96 -0.49 11.71 3.81
N LEU A 97 -0.69 12.22 2.59
CA LEU A 97 -0.07 11.65 1.39
C LEU A 97 1.47 11.66 1.51
N GLN A 98 2.07 12.79 1.91
CA GLN A 98 3.51 12.91 2.08
C GLN A 98 4.03 11.96 3.17
N ALA A 99 3.30 11.81 4.28
CA ALA A 99 3.67 10.88 5.34
C ALA A 99 3.63 9.42 4.87
N TRP A 100 2.68 9.04 4.00
CA TRP A 100 2.65 7.72 3.37
C TRP A 100 3.76 7.54 2.33
N ALA A 101 3.99 8.54 1.49
CA ALA A 101 5.02 8.53 0.47
C ALA A 101 6.40 8.27 1.10
N LYS A 102 6.74 9.05 2.13
CA LYS A 102 7.99 8.90 2.89
C LYS A 102 8.16 7.48 3.45
N LYS A 103 7.11 6.90 4.02
CA LYS A 103 7.18 5.56 4.62
C LYS A 103 7.30 4.44 3.58
N ILE A 104 6.65 4.59 2.43
CA ILE A 104 6.78 3.61 1.34
C ILE A 104 8.21 3.68 0.78
N GLU A 105 8.70 4.88 0.48
CA GLU A 105 10.05 5.11 -0.04
C GLU A 105 11.13 4.62 0.93
N GLU A 106 11.00 4.88 2.24
CA GLU A 106 11.91 4.38 3.30
C GLU A 106 12.11 2.86 3.30
N PHE A 107 11.11 2.09 2.86
CA PHE A 107 11.16 0.63 2.82
C PHE A 107 11.27 0.05 1.40
N SER A 108 11.45 0.91 0.39
CA SER A 108 11.62 0.50 -1.02
C SER A 108 13.10 0.44 -1.44
N ASP A 109 14.01 0.96 -0.62
CA ASP A 109 15.47 0.99 -0.83
C ASP A 109 16.19 -0.27 -0.34
#